data_AF-A0AA85JUF5-F1
#
_entry.id   AF-A0AA85JUF5-F1
#
_cell.length_a   1.000
_cell.length_b   1.000
_cell.length_c   1.000
_cell.angle_alpha   90.00
_cell.angle_beta   90.00
_cell.angle_gamma   90.00
#
_symmetry.space_group_name_H-M   'P 1'
#
loop_
_entity.id
_entity.type
_entity.pdbx_description
1 polymer ?
#
loop_
_entity_poly.entity_id
_entity_poly.type
_entity_poly.pdbx_seq_one_letter_code
_entity_poly.pdbx_strand_id
1 'polypeptide(L)'
;MVETNDDYLKRLGINMHNLEREMNSAVVKESRYWIENDAKIRAVQQGVPTYDDFKELVAGCHLKPLERSELINSSSKKSSWNYSATLVNNSTTSFEPKSNSSINTKTCTTPQEFLSHWRQIKSSPVLTDDNDRHSYLFELLFNQKDELMESLFHTGLGVSFLPDVLTILDHALIQADNVSSSSPPTSDDNNSYHIICQVFRILRNFQKSKQFPVAVDCLLDNEIKVAHQLLYRLKRIGNKFNIFEGKEEALRKLFHAFNCNDDEKDTY
;
A
#
# COMPACT_ATOMS: atom_id res chain seq x y z
N MET A 1 -3.64 -39.25 49.49
CA MET A 1 -2.68 -38.36 48.82
C MET A 1 -2.58 -38.84 47.39
N VAL A 2 -3.05 -38.06 46.43
CA VAL A 2 -2.94 -38.37 45.00
C VAL A 2 -1.57 -37.87 44.56
N GLU A 3 -0.61 -38.77 44.32
CA GLU A 3 0.65 -38.40 43.67
C GLU A 3 0.29 -37.78 42.32
N THR A 4 0.73 -36.55 42.07
CA THR A 4 0.58 -35.95 40.74
C THR A 4 1.49 -36.70 39.77
N ASN A 5 1.06 -36.89 38.52
CA ASN A 5 1.84 -37.62 37.51
C ASN A 5 3.27 -37.06 37.36
N ASP A 6 3.46 -35.76 37.58
CA ASP A 6 4.77 -35.11 37.56
C ASP A 6 5.70 -35.59 38.69
N ASP A 7 5.17 -35.84 39.89
CA ASP A 7 5.96 -36.36 41.02
C ASP A 7 6.43 -37.80 40.75
N TYR A 8 5.59 -38.60 40.10
CA TYR A 8 5.92 -39.96 39.69
C TYR A 8 7.04 -39.99 38.62
N LEU A 9 6.93 -39.14 37.60
CA LEU A 9 7.94 -39.02 36.53
C LEU A 9 9.28 -38.50 37.08
N LYS A 10 9.23 -37.54 38.00
CA LYS A 10 10.41 -37.00 38.66
C LYS A 10 11.12 -38.04 39.53
N ARG A 11 10.38 -38.92 40.21
CA ARG A 11 10.93 -40.06 40.97
C ARG A 11 11.63 -41.09 40.07
N LEU A 12 11.16 -41.26 38.83
CA LEU A 12 11.81 -42.09 37.81
C LEU A 12 13.00 -41.40 37.13
N GLY A 13 13.35 -40.17 37.53
CA GLY A 13 14.43 -39.39 36.92
C GLY A 13 14.09 -38.80 35.56
N ILE A 14 12.82 -38.84 35.15
CA ILE A 14 12.33 -38.33 33.87
C ILE A 14 11.86 -36.89 34.05
N ASN A 15 12.50 -35.95 33.36
CA ASN A 15 12.08 -34.55 33.35
C ASN A 15 11.33 -34.25 32.04
N MET A 16 10.00 -34.17 32.13
CA MET A 16 9.13 -33.93 30.97
C MET A 16 9.47 -32.63 30.23
N HIS A 17 9.82 -31.58 30.96
CA HIS A 17 10.18 -30.28 30.36
C HIS A 17 11.50 -30.34 29.58
N ASN A 18 12.48 -31.12 30.06
CA ASN A 18 13.72 -31.33 29.32
C ASN A 18 13.47 -32.15 28.05
N LEU A 19 12.62 -33.18 28.14
CA LEU A 19 12.24 -34.01 26.99
C LEU A 19 11.49 -33.19 25.93
N GLU A 20 10.55 -32.34 26.35
CA GLU A 20 9.82 -31.45 25.45
C GLU A 20 10.76 -30.45 24.77
N ARG A 21 11.72 -29.88 25.52
CA ARG A 21 12.74 -28.99 24.97
C ARG A 21 13.63 -29.70 23.95
N GLU A 22 14.08 -30.90 24.25
CA GLU A 22 14.90 -31.73 23.36
C GLU A 22 14.12 -32.04 22.07
N MET A 23 12.86 -32.47 22.22
CA MET A 23 11.95 -32.73 21.09
C MET A 23 11.77 -31.48 20.21
N ASN A 24 11.44 -30.34 20.81
CA ASN A 24 11.26 -29.08 20.06
C ASN A 24 12.56 -28.67 19.36
N SER A 25 13.72 -28.85 20.00
CA SER A 25 15.02 -28.57 19.36
C SER A 25 15.30 -29.49 18.17
N ALA A 26 14.91 -30.77 18.27
CA ALA A 26 15.05 -31.74 17.20
C ALA A 26 14.16 -31.38 16.01
N VAL A 27 12.90 -31.00 16.25
CA VAL A 27 11.95 -30.57 15.21
C VAL A 27 12.44 -29.31 14.49
N VAL A 28 12.95 -28.31 15.22
CA VAL A 28 13.51 -27.09 14.62
C VAL A 28 14.76 -27.41 13.80
N LYS A 29 15.62 -28.30 14.28
CA LYS A 29 16.82 -28.73 13.55
C LYS A 29 16.47 -29.48 12.26
N GLU A 30 15.48 -30.36 12.33
CA GLU A 30 15.01 -31.14 11.18
C GLU A 30 14.36 -30.25 10.12
N SER A 31 13.45 -29.35 10.52
CA SER A 31 12.85 -28.38 9.59
C SER A 31 13.90 -27.49 8.93
N ARG A 32 14.89 -27.02 9.67
CA ARG A 32 16.02 -26.26 9.12
C ARG A 32 16.85 -27.09 8.13
N TYR A 33 17.12 -28.35 8.44
CA TYR A 33 17.87 -29.25 7.57
C TYR A 33 17.17 -29.45 6.22
N TRP A 34 15.85 -29.62 6.21
CA TRP A 34 15.06 -29.73 4.98
C TRP A 34 15.13 -28.47 4.13
N ILE A 35 14.94 -27.30 4.73
CA ILE A 35 14.99 -26.00 4.03
C ILE A 35 16.40 -25.75 3.46
N GLU A 36 17.44 -26.07 4.22
CA GLU A 36 18.83 -25.89 3.79
C GLU A 36 19.18 -26.80 2.61
N ASN A 37 18.77 -28.06 2.65
CA ASN A 37 19.02 -29.00 1.56
C ASN A 37 18.24 -28.66 0.29
N ASP A 38 17.00 -28.24 0.43
CA ASP A 38 16.22 -27.71 -0.69
C ASP A 38 16.91 -26.49 -1.32
N ALA A 39 17.41 -25.56 -0.49
CA ALA A 39 18.20 -24.43 -0.97
C ALA A 39 19.51 -24.84 -1.67
N LYS A 40 20.23 -25.86 -1.15
CA LYS A 40 21.42 -26.41 -1.81
C LYS A 40 21.08 -26.97 -3.19
N ILE A 41 19.99 -27.73 -3.30
CA ILE A 41 19.53 -28.30 -4.58
C ILE A 41 19.17 -27.17 -5.55
N ARG A 42 18.41 -26.17 -5.10
CA ARG A 42 18.04 -25.01 -5.92
C ARG A 42 19.27 -24.23 -6.39
N ALA A 43 20.25 -23.97 -5.53
CA ALA A 43 21.47 -23.25 -5.89
C ALA A 43 22.27 -24.00 -6.98
N VAL A 44 22.34 -25.33 -6.88
CA VAL A 44 22.98 -26.16 -7.92
C VAL A 44 22.19 -26.11 -9.22
N GLN A 45 20.86 -26.23 -9.17
CA GLN A 45 20.00 -26.15 -10.35
C GLN A 45 20.06 -24.79 -11.05
N GLN A 46 20.18 -23.70 -10.28
CA GLN A 46 20.32 -22.34 -10.79
C GLN A 46 21.71 -22.07 -11.39
N GLY A 47 22.69 -22.98 -11.21
CA GLY A 47 24.02 -22.84 -11.79
C GLY A 47 24.79 -21.65 -11.22
N VAL A 48 24.70 -21.44 -9.91
CA VAL A 48 25.36 -20.32 -9.22
C VAL A 48 26.87 -20.32 -9.48
N PRO A 49 27.48 -19.19 -9.91
CA PRO A 49 28.81 -19.18 -10.52
C PRO A 49 29.97 -19.32 -9.54
N THR A 50 29.78 -18.97 -8.26
CA THR A 50 30.82 -19.08 -7.23
C THR A 50 30.34 -19.81 -5.98
N TYR A 51 31.28 -20.34 -5.20
CA TYR A 51 30.96 -20.96 -3.91
C TYR A 51 30.43 -19.95 -2.88
N ASP A 52 30.91 -18.70 -2.93
CA ASP A 52 30.44 -17.66 -2.02
C ASP A 52 28.96 -17.35 -2.27
N ASP A 53 28.55 -17.21 -3.53
CA ASP A 53 27.14 -17.05 -3.90
C ASP A 53 26.28 -18.26 -3.46
N PHE A 54 26.81 -19.49 -3.60
CA PHE A 54 26.13 -20.70 -3.12
C PHE A 54 25.95 -20.67 -1.60
N LYS A 55 27.00 -20.30 -0.86
CA LYS A 55 26.99 -20.18 0.59
C LYS A 55 25.99 -19.11 1.06
N GLU A 56 25.93 -17.96 0.39
CA GLU A 56 24.99 -16.89 0.69
C GLU A 56 23.54 -17.32 0.45
N LEU A 57 23.26 -18.00 -0.67
CA LEU A 57 21.92 -18.50 -0.98
C LEU A 57 21.44 -19.53 0.06
N VAL A 58 22.31 -20.47 0.42
CA VAL A 58 22.00 -21.49 1.44
C VAL A 58 21.87 -20.84 2.83
N ALA A 59 22.69 -19.84 3.17
CA ALA A 59 22.57 -19.11 4.43
C ALA A 59 21.23 -18.36 4.52
N GLY A 60 20.77 -17.76 3.42
CA GLY A 60 19.52 -17.01 3.31
C GLY A 60 18.24 -17.85 3.21
N CYS A 61 18.33 -19.19 3.19
CA CYS A 61 17.19 -20.07 2.91
C CYS A 61 16.01 -19.95 3.90
N HIS A 62 16.28 -19.49 5.12
CA HIS A 62 15.30 -19.31 6.18
C HIS A 62 14.57 -17.96 6.12
N LEU A 63 15.02 -17.06 5.23
CA LEU A 63 14.37 -15.77 5.02
C LEU A 63 13.05 -15.96 4.29
N LYS A 64 12.02 -15.27 4.75
CA LYS A 64 10.72 -15.22 4.08
C LYS A 64 10.58 -13.90 3.32
N PRO A 65 9.87 -13.87 2.19
CA PRO A 65 9.46 -12.62 1.57
C PRO A 65 8.75 -11.73 2.61
N LEU A 66 9.07 -10.44 2.58
CA LEU A 66 8.46 -9.46 3.49
C LEU A 66 6.96 -9.35 3.20
N GLU A 67 6.12 -9.55 4.20
CA GLU A 67 4.68 -9.36 4.01
C GLU A 67 4.33 -7.87 3.92
N ARG A 68 3.23 -7.55 3.22
CA ARG A 68 2.77 -6.17 3.06
C ARG A 68 2.44 -5.50 4.40
N SER A 69 1.88 -6.25 5.35
CA SER A 69 1.64 -5.81 6.72
C SER A 69 2.94 -5.39 7.41
N GLU A 70 4.01 -6.16 7.23
CA GLU A 70 5.35 -5.88 7.73
C GLU A 70 5.99 -4.69 7.02
N LEU A 71 5.77 -4.53 5.71
CA LEU A 71 6.22 -3.37 4.93
C LEU A 71 5.59 -2.07 5.46
N ILE A 72 4.27 -2.06 5.67
CA ILE A 72 3.55 -0.90 6.21
C ILE A 72 4.07 -0.56 7.61
N ASN A 73 4.27 -1.55 8.47
CA ASN A 73 4.81 -1.36 9.82
C ASN A 73 6.28 -0.88 9.82
N SER A 74 7.10 -1.35 8.87
CA SER A 74 8.50 -0.93 8.73
C SER A 74 8.64 0.53 8.29
N SER A 75 7.67 1.08 7.54
CA SER A 75 7.70 2.46 7.05
C SER A 75 7.59 3.53 8.15
N SER A 76 7.11 3.13 9.34
CA SER A 76 7.06 3.97 10.54
C SER A 76 8.40 4.07 11.28
N LYS A 77 9.31 3.11 11.04
CA LYS A 77 10.66 3.12 11.61
C LYS A 77 11.54 3.96 10.69
N LYS A 78 12.14 5.03 11.24
CA LYS A 78 13.12 5.85 10.51
C LYS A 78 14.16 4.92 9.91
N SER A 79 14.17 4.82 8.58
CA SER A 79 15.16 4.05 7.83
C SER A 79 16.55 4.53 8.26
N SER A 80 17.32 3.65 8.90
CA SER A 80 18.67 3.94 9.41
C SER A 80 19.71 4.05 8.31
N TRP A 81 19.32 3.87 7.05
CA TRP A 81 20.19 3.92 5.88
C TRP A 81 20.69 5.34 5.54
N ASN A 82 20.07 6.39 6.10
CA ASN A 82 20.57 7.76 6.00
C ASN A 82 21.24 8.20 7.30
N TYR A 83 22.42 7.63 7.60
CA TYR A 83 23.22 8.04 8.76
C TYR A 83 23.73 9.50 8.66
N SER A 84 23.84 10.03 7.44
CA SER A 84 24.20 11.43 7.20
C SER A 84 23.07 12.39 7.56
N ALA A 85 21.80 12.01 7.39
CA ALA A 85 20.67 12.84 7.78
C ALA A 85 20.49 12.93 9.30
N THR A 86 20.93 11.92 10.06
CA THR A 86 20.89 11.93 11.52
C THR A 86 22.06 12.71 12.15
N LEU A 87 23.18 12.85 11.43
CA LEU A 87 24.38 13.56 11.92
C LEU A 87 24.33 15.09 11.72
N VAL A 88 23.51 15.58 10.78
CA VAL A 88 23.40 17.02 10.44
C VAL A 88 22.73 17.86 11.54
N ASN A 89 22.15 17.24 12.57
CA ASN A 89 21.56 17.99 13.68
C ASN A 89 22.57 18.74 14.56
N ASN A 90 23.88 18.48 14.43
CA ASN A 90 24.90 19.06 15.33
C ASN A 90 25.97 19.94 14.66
N SER A 91 25.81 20.33 13.39
CA SER A 91 26.68 21.39 12.84
C SER A 91 25.96 22.22 11.79
N THR A 92 25.82 23.48 12.13
CA THR A 92 25.33 24.58 11.31
C THR A 92 26.04 24.65 9.96
N THR A 93 25.34 24.30 8.89
CA THR A 93 25.35 25.08 7.64
C THR A 93 23.92 25.17 7.12
N SER A 94 23.55 26.42 6.84
CA SER A 94 22.23 26.89 6.48
C SER A 94 21.71 26.27 5.18
N PHE A 95 20.55 25.63 5.25
CA PHE A 95 19.45 25.97 4.34
C PHE A 95 18.25 26.28 5.22
N GLU A 96 17.81 27.54 5.18
CA GLU A 96 16.65 28.04 5.92
C GLU A 96 15.47 27.05 5.88
N PRO A 97 14.87 26.66 7.01
CA PRO A 97 13.47 26.31 6.99
C PRO A 97 12.75 27.64 6.86
N LYS A 98 12.36 28.02 5.64
CA LYS A 98 11.33 29.03 5.49
C LYS A 98 10.09 28.50 6.21
N SER A 99 9.88 29.05 7.40
CA SER A 99 8.58 29.25 8.00
C SER A 99 7.58 29.57 6.90
N ASN A 100 6.59 28.71 6.72
CA ASN A 100 5.25 29.00 6.24
C ASN A 100 4.38 27.81 6.65
N SER A 101 3.46 28.04 7.59
CA SER A 101 2.37 27.15 7.99
C SER A 101 1.34 27.04 6.85
N SER A 102 1.78 26.48 5.72
CA SER A 102 0.95 26.26 4.55
C SER A 102 1.34 24.91 3.97
N ILE A 103 0.41 23.95 4.03
CA ILE A 103 0.58 22.64 3.41
C ILE A 103 0.79 22.89 1.91
N ASN A 104 1.98 22.56 1.43
CA ASN A 104 2.41 22.97 0.09
C ASN A 104 2.03 21.89 -0.92
N THR A 105 0.93 22.07 -1.65
CA THR A 105 0.39 21.15 -2.67
C THR A 105 1.07 21.28 -4.04
N LYS A 106 2.36 21.67 -4.07
CA LYS A 106 3.11 21.89 -5.32
C LYS A 106 3.28 20.61 -6.16
N THR A 107 3.46 20.82 -7.46
CA THR A 107 3.84 19.77 -8.42
C THR A 107 5.15 19.11 -7.98
N CYS A 108 5.15 17.79 -7.86
CA CYS A 108 6.36 17.01 -7.57
C CYS A 108 7.08 16.65 -8.88
N THR A 109 8.40 16.47 -8.83
CA THR A 109 9.18 16.07 -10.00
C THR A 109 9.49 14.57 -9.98
N THR A 110 9.60 13.99 -8.77
CA THR A 110 9.91 12.57 -8.60
C THR A 110 8.83 11.82 -7.79
N PRO A 111 8.66 10.51 -8.01
CA PRO A 111 7.77 9.66 -7.20
C PRO A 111 8.11 9.69 -5.70
N GLN A 112 9.39 9.79 -5.34
CA GLN A 112 9.81 9.82 -3.93
C GLN A 112 9.46 11.14 -3.24
N GLU A 113 9.56 12.28 -3.95
CA GLU A 113 9.11 13.58 -3.45
C GLU A 113 7.60 13.57 -3.18
N PHE A 114 6.83 13.02 -4.13
CA PHE A 114 5.38 12.86 -3.97
C PHE A 114 5.03 12.06 -2.71
N LEU A 115 5.66 10.89 -2.51
CA LEU A 115 5.38 10.05 -1.33
C LEU A 115 5.84 10.69 -0.02
N SER A 116 6.91 11.47 -0.05
CA SER A 116 7.36 12.24 1.11
C SER A 116 6.30 13.28 1.51
N HIS A 117 5.78 14.05 0.55
CA HIS A 117 4.72 15.03 0.80
C HIS A 117 3.41 14.36 1.22
N TRP A 118 3.02 13.26 0.57
CA TRP A 118 1.85 12.46 0.92
C TRP A 118 1.88 12.04 2.40
N ARG A 119 3.01 11.48 2.83
CA ARG A 119 3.22 11.06 4.23
C ARG A 119 3.24 12.24 5.18
N GLN A 120 3.86 13.34 4.79
CA GLN A 120 3.91 14.55 5.61
C GLN A 120 2.50 15.11 5.88
N ILE A 121 1.61 15.11 4.88
CA ILE A 121 0.22 15.52 5.04
C ILE A 121 -0.55 14.51 5.90
N LYS A 122 -0.37 13.20 5.65
CA LYS A 122 -1.05 12.14 6.41
C LYS A 122 -0.71 12.17 7.90
N SER A 123 0.55 12.45 8.23
CA SER A 123 1.08 12.52 9.60
C SER A 123 1.09 13.93 10.18
N SER A 124 0.56 14.93 9.48
CA SER A 124 0.59 16.31 9.95
C SER A 124 -0.31 16.47 11.19
N PRO A 125 0.24 16.95 12.32
CA PRO A 125 -0.57 17.22 13.52
C PRO A 125 -1.41 18.50 13.40
N VAL A 126 -1.23 19.27 12.33
CA VAL A 126 -1.93 20.54 12.09
C VAL A 126 -3.34 20.32 11.55
N LEU A 127 -3.57 19.18 10.90
CA LEU A 127 -4.88 18.81 10.35
C LEU A 127 -5.62 17.94 11.36
N THR A 128 -6.51 18.56 12.13
CA THR A 128 -7.32 17.87 13.14
C THR A 128 -8.56 17.21 12.54
N ASP A 129 -9.08 17.75 11.43
CA ASP A 129 -10.23 17.19 10.71
C ASP A 129 -9.75 16.25 9.58
N ASP A 130 -10.33 15.06 9.54
CA ASP A 130 -10.07 14.06 8.51
C ASP A 130 -10.54 14.53 7.13
N ASN A 131 -11.61 15.34 7.07
CA ASN A 131 -12.13 15.88 5.81
C ASN A 131 -11.16 16.87 5.16
N ASP A 132 -10.60 17.78 5.96
CA ASP A 132 -9.58 18.72 5.50
C ASP A 132 -8.36 17.96 4.99
N ARG A 133 -7.92 16.94 5.73
CA ARG A 133 -6.80 16.09 5.34
C ARG A 133 -7.03 15.39 4.01
N HIS A 134 -8.19 14.77 3.81
CA HIS A 134 -8.54 14.16 2.52
C HIS A 134 -8.60 15.18 1.38
N SER A 135 -9.07 16.40 1.65
CA SER A 135 -9.15 17.48 0.66
C SER A 135 -7.75 17.93 0.21
N TYR A 136 -6.82 18.14 1.13
CA TYR A 136 -5.42 18.48 0.79
C TYR A 136 -4.70 17.35 0.04
N LEU A 137 -4.98 16.08 0.40
CA LEU A 137 -4.41 14.93 -0.30
C LEU A 137 -4.98 14.79 -1.72
N PHE A 138 -6.28 15.06 -1.90
CA PHE A 138 -6.91 15.11 -3.21
C PHE A 138 -6.35 16.25 -4.05
N GLU A 139 -6.17 17.45 -3.48
CA GLU A 139 -5.57 18.59 -4.17
C GLU A 139 -4.12 18.28 -4.60
N LEU A 140 -3.35 17.61 -3.74
CA LEU A 140 -2.01 17.17 -4.07
C LEU A 140 -2.03 16.20 -5.25
N LEU A 141 -2.94 15.21 -5.28
CA LEU A 141 -3.13 14.30 -6.43
C LEU A 141 -3.54 15.06 -7.70
N PHE A 142 -4.45 16.02 -7.57
CA PHE A 142 -4.97 16.80 -8.67
C PHE A 142 -3.87 17.62 -9.36
N ASN A 143 -3.00 18.25 -8.56
CA ASN A 143 -1.91 19.10 -9.05
C ASN A 143 -0.75 18.31 -9.70
N GLN A 144 -0.77 16.98 -9.70
CA GLN A 144 0.30 16.20 -10.33
C GLN A 144 0.13 16.04 -11.84
N LYS A 145 1.27 15.93 -12.52
CA LYS A 145 1.35 15.60 -13.95
C LYS A 145 1.07 14.12 -14.20
N ASP A 146 0.51 13.82 -15.37
CA ASP A 146 0.14 12.46 -15.76
C ASP A 146 1.35 11.51 -15.78
N GLU A 147 2.52 11.99 -16.21
CA GLU A 147 3.73 11.18 -16.30
C GLU A 147 4.21 10.73 -14.91
N LEU A 148 4.05 11.60 -13.90
CA LEU A 148 4.43 11.27 -12.53
C LEU A 148 3.52 10.17 -11.97
N MET A 149 2.21 10.28 -12.20
CA MET A 149 1.22 9.30 -11.72
C MET A 149 1.45 7.91 -12.33
N GLU A 150 1.87 7.87 -13.59
CA GLU A 150 2.27 6.63 -14.25
C GLU A 150 3.60 6.07 -13.69
N SER A 151 4.61 6.94 -13.51
CA SER A 151 5.92 6.53 -12.98
C SER A 151 5.87 6.04 -11.52
N LEU A 152 4.89 6.52 -10.76
CA LEU A 152 4.67 6.13 -9.36
C LEU A 152 4.36 4.63 -9.22
N PHE A 153 3.63 4.06 -10.18
CA PHE A 153 3.40 2.62 -10.23
C PHE A 153 4.56 1.87 -10.90
N HIS A 154 5.35 2.47 -11.79
CA HIS A 154 6.54 1.81 -12.36
C HIS A 154 7.64 1.53 -11.33
N THR A 155 7.70 2.33 -10.26
CA THR A 155 8.70 2.20 -9.20
C THR A 155 8.34 1.15 -8.13
N GLY A 156 7.21 0.45 -8.26
CA GLY A 156 6.73 -0.53 -7.26
C GLY A 156 6.19 0.10 -5.97
N LEU A 157 6.33 1.41 -5.81
CA LEU A 157 5.81 2.14 -4.66
C LEU A 157 4.27 2.22 -4.67
N GLY A 158 3.70 2.10 -5.89
CA GLY A 158 2.28 1.86 -6.24
C GLY A 158 1.49 1.11 -5.20
N VAL A 159 2.03 -0.06 -4.86
CA VAL A 159 1.41 -1.06 -4.00
C VAL A 159 1.02 -0.42 -2.66
N SER A 160 1.96 0.25 -1.98
CA SER A 160 1.79 0.72 -0.60
C SER A 160 0.79 1.86 -0.41
N PHE A 161 0.56 2.71 -1.42
CA PHE A 161 -0.30 3.89 -1.29
C PHE A 161 -1.65 3.75 -1.99
N LEU A 162 -1.81 2.77 -2.90
CA LEU A 162 -3.05 2.59 -3.66
C LEU A 162 -4.32 2.52 -2.79
N PRO A 163 -4.36 1.79 -1.65
CA PRO A 163 -5.54 1.76 -0.80
C PRO A 163 -5.93 3.14 -0.29
N ASP A 164 -4.95 3.92 0.19
CA ASP A 164 -5.18 5.27 0.69
C ASP A 164 -5.72 6.18 -0.41
N VAL A 165 -5.22 6.05 -1.64
CA VAL A 165 -5.72 6.85 -2.76
C VAL A 165 -7.17 6.49 -3.08
N LEU A 166 -7.53 5.20 -3.05
CA LEU A 166 -8.91 4.77 -3.32
C LEU A 166 -9.89 5.33 -2.29
N THR A 167 -9.53 5.35 -1.00
CA THR A 167 -10.39 5.94 0.03
C THR A 167 -10.56 7.45 -0.15
N ILE A 168 -9.49 8.16 -0.55
CA ILE A 168 -9.54 9.61 -0.80
C ILE A 168 -10.38 9.95 -2.03
N LEU A 169 -10.25 9.16 -3.09
CA LEU A 169 -11.08 9.33 -4.30
C LEU A 169 -12.55 9.06 -3.99
N ASP A 170 -12.87 8.07 -3.14
CA ASP A 170 -14.26 7.77 -2.77
C ASP A 170 -14.85 8.89 -1.92
N HIS A 171 -14.07 9.41 -0.96
CA HIS A 171 -14.46 10.57 -0.17
C HIS A 171 -14.72 11.82 -1.02
N ALA A 172 -13.85 12.10 -2.01
CA ALA A 172 -14.03 13.20 -2.94
C ALA A 172 -15.29 13.03 -3.81
N LEU A 173 -15.59 11.80 -4.25
CA LEU A 173 -16.83 11.52 -4.98
C LEU A 173 -18.07 11.64 -4.08
N ILE A 174 -18.02 11.23 -2.82
CA ILE A 174 -19.11 11.41 -1.85
C ILE A 174 -19.39 12.90 -1.64
N GLN A 175 -18.35 13.73 -1.48
CA GLN A 175 -18.52 15.18 -1.37
C GLN A 175 -19.16 15.76 -2.64
N ALA A 176 -18.71 15.35 -3.83
CA ALA A 176 -19.29 15.80 -5.10
C ALA A 176 -20.76 15.38 -5.29
N ASP A 177 -21.13 14.17 -4.83
CA ASP A 177 -22.49 13.62 -4.92
C ASP A 177 -23.46 14.31 -3.96
N ASN A 178 -23.01 14.59 -2.72
CA ASN A 178 -23.80 15.28 -1.70
C ASN A 178 -24.19 16.70 -2.17
N VAL A 179 -23.25 17.44 -2.76
CA VAL A 179 -23.51 18.79 -3.31
C VAL A 179 -24.53 18.75 -4.45
N SER A 180 -24.48 17.71 -5.30
CA SER A 180 -25.44 17.52 -6.39
C SER A 180 -26.86 17.09 -5.95
N SER A 181 -27.06 16.76 -4.67
CA SER A 181 -28.37 16.37 -4.11
C SER A 181 -29.12 17.53 -3.43
N SER A 182 -28.43 18.63 -3.12
CA SER A 182 -29.01 19.82 -2.50
C SER A 182 -29.18 20.97 -3.50
N SER A 183 -30.39 21.10 -4.08
CA SER A 183 -30.91 22.31 -4.79
C SER A 183 -30.42 22.60 -6.24
N PRO A 184 -31.10 23.51 -7.00
CA PRO A 184 -31.17 23.51 -8.48
C PRO A 184 -29.91 24.06 -9.19
N PRO A 185 -29.78 23.90 -10.53
CA PRO A 185 -28.49 23.92 -11.22
C PRO A 185 -27.98 25.35 -11.40
N THR A 186 -27.00 25.73 -10.60
CA THR A 186 -26.20 26.95 -10.80
C THR A 186 -24.76 26.64 -10.42
N SER A 187 -23.82 26.83 -11.36
CA SER A 187 -22.34 26.82 -11.22
C SER A 187 -21.62 25.64 -10.53
N ASP A 188 -22.24 24.97 -9.56
CA ASP A 188 -21.66 23.95 -8.69
C ASP A 188 -21.60 22.58 -9.37
N ASP A 189 -22.49 22.31 -10.33
CA ASP A 189 -22.41 21.14 -11.22
C ASP A 189 -21.08 21.08 -11.98
N ASN A 190 -20.47 22.25 -12.26
CA ASN A 190 -19.18 22.32 -12.94
C ASN A 190 -18.04 21.84 -12.03
N ASN A 191 -18.13 22.07 -10.72
CA ASN A 191 -17.13 21.60 -9.77
C ASN A 191 -17.23 20.08 -9.56
N SER A 192 -18.45 19.55 -9.38
CA SER A 192 -18.66 18.10 -9.31
C SER A 192 -18.24 17.40 -10.59
N TYR A 193 -18.62 17.92 -11.76
CA TYR A 193 -18.16 17.41 -13.07
C TYR A 193 -16.63 17.38 -13.17
N HIS A 194 -15.98 18.47 -12.75
CA HIS A 194 -14.54 18.57 -12.76
C HIS A 194 -13.90 17.50 -11.86
N ILE A 195 -14.37 17.35 -10.61
CA ILE A 195 -13.88 16.32 -9.67
C ILE A 195 -14.00 14.92 -10.28
N ILE A 196 -15.14 14.57 -10.88
CA ILE A 196 -15.36 13.25 -11.48
C ILE A 196 -14.40 13.02 -12.66
N CYS A 197 -14.24 14.02 -13.53
CA CYS A 197 -13.28 13.94 -14.64
C CYS A 197 -11.84 13.77 -14.14
N GLN A 198 -11.48 14.39 -13.02
CA GLN A 198 -10.16 14.25 -12.42
C GLN A 198 -9.94 12.87 -11.80
N VAL A 199 -10.92 12.36 -11.04
CA VAL A 199 -10.88 10.99 -10.49
C VAL A 199 -10.69 9.98 -11.62
N PHE A 200 -11.46 10.13 -12.70
CA PHE A 200 -11.31 9.27 -13.87
C PHE A 200 -9.95 9.42 -14.57
N ARG A 201 -9.43 10.64 -14.71
CA ARG A 201 -8.07 10.89 -15.26
C ARG A 201 -7.00 10.17 -14.43
N ILE A 202 -7.06 10.29 -13.11
CA ILE A 202 -6.11 9.68 -12.17
C ILE A 202 -6.13 8.15 -12.31
N LEU A 203 -7.31 7.52 -12.23
CA LEU A 203 -7.45 6.07 -12.36
C LEU A 203 -6.96 5.57 -13.73
N ARG A 204 -7.27 6.30 -14.81
CA ARG A 204 -6.79 5.96 -16.15
C ARG A 204 -5.27 6.05 -16.26
N ASN A 205 -4.63 7.01 -15.61
CA ASN A 205 -3.18 7.12 -15.61
C ASN A 205 -2.51 5.97 -14.85
N PHE A 206 -3.08 5.54 -13.73
CA PHE A 206 -2.58 4.38 -13.00
C PHE A 206 -2.65 3.11 -13.85
N GLN A 207 -3.74 2.91 -14.57
CA GLN A 207 -3.95 1.77 -15.45
C GLN A 207 -2.91 1.64 -16.58
N LYS A 208 -2.27 2.74 -17.01
CA LYS A 208 -1.21 2.67 -18.02
C LYS A 208 0.01 1.88 -17.53
N SER A 209 0.24 1.83 -16.22
CA SER A 209 1.37 1.10 -15.65
C SER A 209 1.11 -0.40 -15.61
N LYS A 210 2.11 -1.18 -16.06
CA LYS A 210 2.08 -2.66 -16.01
C LYS A 210 2.05 -3.22 -14.59
N GLN A 211 2.48 -2.44 -13.60
CA GLN A 211 2.50 -2.85 -12.19
C GLN A 211 1.20 -2.53 -11.46
N PHE A 212 0.26 -1.83 -12.12
CA PHE A 212 -1.03 -1.50 -11.50
C PHE A 212 -1.87 -2.75 -11.17
N PRO A 213 -2.05 -3.74 -12.07
CA PRO A 213 -2.76 -4.98 -11.72
C PRO A 213 -2.12 -5.71 -10.53
N VAL A 214 -0.78 -5.76 -10.46
CA VAL A 214 -0.06 -6.36 -9.32
C VAL A 214 -0.36 -5.61 -8.03
N ALA A 215 -0.44 -4.28 -8.08
CA ALA A 215 -0.82 -3.47 -6.91
C ALA A 215 -2.27 -3.72 -6.47
N VAL A 216 -3.17 -4.00 -7.42
CA VAL A 216 -4.57 -4.36 -7.15
C VAL A 216 -4.67 -5.76 -6.54
N ASP A 217 -3.91 -6.74 -7.04
CA ASP A 217 -3.85 -8.10 -6.46
C ASP A 217 -3.31 -8.10 -5.02
N CYS A 218 -2.53 -7.09 -4.66
CA CYS A 218 -2.00 -6.91 -3.30
C CYS A 218 -2.96 -6.15 -2.36
N LEU A 219 -4.20 -5.85 -2.79
CA LEU A 219 -5.22 -5.23 -1.93
C LEU A 219 -5.87 -6.28 -1.01
N LEU A 220 -6.26 -5.84 0.18
CA LEU A 220 -7.03 -6.66 1.12
C LEU A 220 -8.52 -6.67 0.74
N ASP A 221 -9.25 -7.70 1.18
CA ASP A 221 -10.68 -7.86 0.86
C ASP A 221 -11.55 -6.65 1.25
N ASN A 222 -11.21 -5.95 2.33
CA ASN A 222 -11.88 -4.73 2.75
C ASN A 222 -11.56 -3.53 1.83
N GLU A 223 -10.32 -3.42 1.36
CA GLU A 223 -9.87 -2.37 0.44
C GLU A 223 -10.45 -2.58 -0.97
N ILE A 224 -10.57 -3.84 -1.40
CA ILE A 224 -11.25 -4.21 -2.66
C ILE A 224 -12.72 -3.78 -2.63
N LYS A 225 -13.42 -3.94 -1.50
CA LYS A 225 -14.79 -3.46 -1.34
C LYS A 225 -14.90 -1.95 -1.51
N VAL A 226 -13.96 -1.18 -0.96
CA VAL A 226 -13.91 0.29 -1.16
C VAL A 226 -13.66 0.62 -2.63
N ALA A 227 -12.77 -0.12 -3.31
CA ALA A 227 -12.53 0.05 -4.73
C ALA A 227 -13.79 -0.20 -5.57
N HIS A 228 -14.55 -1.26 -5.25
CA HIS A 228 -15.82 -1.56 -5.92
C HIS A 228 -16.86 -0.46 -5.67
N GLN A 229 -17.01 0.01 -4.42
CA GLN A 229 -17.90 1.12 -4.08
C GLN A 229 -17.57 2.39 -4.85
N LEU A 230 -16.27 2.74 -4.93
CA LEU A 230 -15.76 3.85 -5.72
C LEU A 230 -16.16 3.71 -7.20
N LEU A 231 -15.93 2.54 -7.80
CA LEU A 231 -16.20 2.29 -9.22
C LEU A 231 -17.69 2.34 -9.55
N TYR A 232 -18.55 1.75 -8.72
CA TYR A 232 -19.99 1.82 -8.91
C TYR A 232 -20.52 3.25 -8.77
N ARG A 233 -20.03 4.00 -7.77
CA ARG A 233 -20.36 5.42 -7.60
C ARG A 233 -19.88 6.25 -8.78
N LEU A 234 -18.66 6.02 -9.26
CA LEU A 234 -18.09 6.67 -10.44
C LEU A 234 -18.92 6.38 -11.70
N LYS A 235 -19.35 5.12 -11.92
CA LYS A 235 -20.22 4.72 -13.03
C LYS A 235 -21.57 5.41 -12.94
N ARG A 236 -22.22 5.40 -11.77
CA ARG A 236 -23.51 6.05 -11.52
C ARG A 236 -23.47 7.55 -11.80
N ILE A 237 -22.52 8.25 -11.17
CA ILE A 237 -22.42 9.70 -11.28
C ILE A 237 -21.92 10.09 -12.68
N GLY A 238 -20.92 9.40 -13.23
CA GLY A 238 -20.42 9.73 -14.57
C GLY A 238 -21.44 9.46 -15.69
N ASN A 239 -22.36 8.49 -15.52
CA ASN A 239 -23.51 8.32 -16.42
C ASN A 239 -24.49 9.51 -16.32
N LYS A 240 -24.74 10.04 -15.11
CA LYS A 240 -25.58 11.24 -14.90
C LYS A 240 -25.04 12.46 -15.66
N PHE A 241 -23.72 12.59 -15.75
CA PHE A 241 -23.04 13.71 -16.41
C PHE A 241 -22.55 13.40 -17.85
N ASN A 242 -22.88 12.23 -18.40
CA ASN A 242 -22.46 11.77 -19.73
C ASN A 242 -20.92 11.84 -19.97
N ILE A 243 -20.11 11.63 -18.92
CA ILE A 243 -18.64 11.79 -18.96
C ILE A 243 -17.94 10.68 -19.76
N PHE A 244 -18.62 9.54 -19.93
CA PHE A 244 -18.03 8.33 -20.48
C PHE A 244 -18.26 8.12 -21.98
N GLU A 245 -18.93 9.07 -22.65
CA GLU A 245 -19.14 9.01 -24.10
C GLU A 245 -17.79 8.89 -24.83
N GLY A 246 -17.55 7.75 -25.49
CA GLY A 246 -16.29 7.43 -26.17
C GLY A 246 -15.14 6.90 -25.29
N LYS A 247 -15.35 6.68 -23.98
CA LYS A 247 -14.33 6.17 -23.03
C LYS A 247 -14.75 4.87 -22.31
N GLU A 248 -15.82 4.23 -22.77
CA GLU A 248 -16.38 3.00 -22.19
C GLU A 248 -15.37 1.85 -22.10
N GLU A 249 -14.48 1.71 -23.09
CA GLU A 249 -13.46 0.65 -23.07
C GLU A 249 -12.45 0.84 -21.93
N ALA A 250 -12.10 2.08 -21.58
CA ALA A 250 -11.22 2.38 -20.46
C ALA A 250 -11.88 2.06 -19.11
N LEU A 251 -13.19 2.33 -18.99
CA LEU A 251 -13.98 1.90 -17.84
C LEU A 251 -14.01 0.37 -17.71
N ARG A 252 -14.32 -0.36 -18.79
CA ARG A 252 -14.34 -1.84 -18.76
C ARG A 252 -13.00 -2.42 -18.32
N LYS A 253 -11.89 -1.85 -18.82
CA LYS A 253 -10.55 -2.26 -18.38
C LYS A 253 -10.29 -1.94 -16.91
N LEU A 254 -10.89 -0.89 -16.34
CA LEU A 254 -10.79 -0.57 -14.91
C LEU A 254 -11.60 -1.56 -14.07
N PHE A 255 -12.85 -1.85 -14.46
CA PHE A 255 -13.66 -2.86 -13.80
C PHE A 255 -12.98 -4.24 -13.80
N HIS A 256 -12.44 -4.65 -14.95
CA HIS A 256 -11.66 -5.88 -15.05
C HIS A 256 -10.39 -5.85 -14.18
N ALA A 257 -9.68 -4.72 -14.11
CA ALA A 257 -8.46 -4.62 -13.29
C ALA A 257 -8.74 -4.85 -11.80
N PHE A 258 -9.93 -4.52 -11.31
CA PHE A 258 -10.36 -4.75 -9.93
C PHE A 258 -11.17 -6.06 -9.73
N ASN A 259 -11.18 -6.95 -10.72
CA ASN A 259 -12.03 -8.15 -10.74
C ASN A 259 -13.50 -7.85 -10.40
N CYS A 260 -13.97 -6.67 -10.81
CA CYS A 260 -15.32 -6.20 -10.57
C CYS A 260 -16.20 -6.59 -11.76
N ASN A 261 -17.26 -7.36 -11.53
CA ASN A 261 -18.20 -7.73 -12.58
C ASN A 261 -19.00 -6.48 -12.98
N ASP A 262 -18.97 -6.11 -14.26
CA ASP A 262 -19.70 -4.96 -14.81
C ASP A 262 -21.24 -5.07 -14.68
N ASP A 263 -21.71 -6.29 -14.33
CA ASP A 263 -23.11 -6.74 -14.36
C ASP A 263 -23.83 -6.72 -12.99
N GLU A 264 -23.17 -6.38 -11.89
CA GLU A 264 -23.86 -6.27 -10.59
C GLU A 264 -24.64 -4.96 -10.52
N LYS A 265 -25.85 -5.02 -11.06
CA LYS A 265 -26.93 -4.05 -10.87
C LYS A 265 -27.14 -3.79 -9.38
N ASP A 266 -27.18 -2.50 -9.03
CA ASP A 266 -28.07 -1.93 -8.03
C ASP A 266 -28.43 -2.86 -6.85
N THR A 267 -27.54 -3.04 -5.89
CA THR A 267 -27.98 -3.38 -4.53
C THR A 267 -26.98 -2.84 -3.51
N TYR A 268 -27.23 -1.59 -3.08
CA TYR A 268 -27.16 -1.00 -1.73
C TYR A 268 -26.81 0.49 -1.80
#